data_AF-A0A959PSK1-F1
#
_entry.id   AF-A0A959PSK1-F1
#
_cell.length_a   1.000
_cell.length_b   1.000
_cell.length_c   1.000
_cell.angle_alpha   90.00
_cell.angle_beta   90.00
_cell.angle_gamma   90.00
#
_symmetry.space_group_name_H-M   'P 1'
#
loop_
_entity.id
_entity.type
_entity.pdbx_description
1 polymer ?
#
loop_
_entity_poly.entity_id
_entity_poly.type
_entity_poly.pdbx_seq_one_letter_code
_entity_poly.pdbx_strand_id
1 'polypeptide(L)'
;MKMIFSFPISIYLVATIASLCIMIIIDYLLGAEAEHLNAWVIVNRLFGNATTIGDSLAIRKFGLAGATFIMLLANAIFGSLLLQLVRIIIIFFHS
;
A
#
# COMPACT_ATOMS: atom_id res chain seq x y z
N MET A 1 -11.56 -17.09 22.39
CA MET A 1 -10.70 -16.24 21.52
C MET A 1 -11.08 -16.50 20.07
N LYS A 2 -11.94 -15.65 19.47
CA LYS A 2 -12.28 -15.78 18.04
C LYS A 2 -11.08 -15.34 17.20
N MET A 3 -10.69 -16.20 16.26
CA MET A 3 -9.45 -16.20 15.50
C MET A 3 -8.97 -14.84 15.00
N ILE A 4 -7.64 -14.71 14.96
CA ILE A 4 -6.84 -13.58 14.46
C ILE A 4 -7.26 -13.14 13.03
N PHE A 5 -7.91 -14.04 12.29
CA PHE A 5 -8.58 -13.79 11.00
C PHE A 5 -10.09 -13.98 11.15
N SER A 6 -10.80 -12.90 11.50
CA SER A 6 -12.26 -12.94 11.70
C SER A 6 -13.04 -12.55 10.45
N PHE A 7 -12.37 -11.92 9.49
CA PHE A 7 -12.97 -11.46 8.24
C PHE A 7 -12.66 -12.44 7.09
N PRO A 8 -13.55 -12.57 6.10
CA PRO A 8 -13.22 -13.26 4.86
C PRO A 8 -11.99 -12.65 4.18
N ILE A 9 -11.20 -13.47 3.49
CA ILE A 9 -10.00 -13.03 2.76
C ILE A 9 -10.28 -11.87 1.79
N SER A 10 -11.48 -11.82 1.21
CA SER A 10 -11.92 -10.74 0.33
C SER A 10 -11.86 -9.36 0.99
N ILE A 11 -12.14 -9.26 2.30
CA ILE A 11 -12.09 -7.99 3.03
C ILE A 11 -10.65 -7.51 3.20
N TYR A 12 -9.72 -8.43 3.46
CA TYR A 12 -8.29 -8.10 3.51
C TYR A 12 -7.79 -7.63 2.14
N LEU A 13 -8.20 -8.29 1.06
CA LEU A 13 -7.85 -7.86 -0.31
C LEU A 13 -8.37 -6.46 -0.62
N VAL A 14 -9.65 -6.18 -0.30
CA VAL A 14 -10.24 -4.84 -0.51
C VAL A 14 -9.50 -3.78 0.31
N ALA A 15 -9.16 -4.06 1.57
CA ALA A 15 -8.40 -3.14 2.41
C ALA A 15 -6.99 -2.87 1.86
N THR A 16 -6.31 -3.90 1.35
CA THR A 16 -5.02 -3.77 0.70
C THR A 16 -5.09 -2.94 -0.59
N ILE A 17 -6.11 -3.17 -1.43
CA ILE A 17 -6.34 -2.38 -2.65
C ILE A 17 -6.63 -0.92 -2.29
N ALA A 18 -7.50 -0.67 -1.30
CA ALA A 18 -7.82 0.67 -0.84
C ALA A 18 -6.56 1.40 -0.31
N SER A 19 -5.76 0.71 0.51
CA SER A 19 -4.47 1.23 0.99
C SER A 19 -3.54 1.58 -0.17
N LEU A 20 -3.44 0.70 -1.17
CA LEU A 20 -2.60 0.91 -2.35
C LEU A 20 -3.06 2.14 -3.14
N CYS A 21 -4.36 2.30 -3.36
CA CYS A 21 -4.91 3.47 -4.03
C CYS A 21 -4.60 4.77 -3.28
N ILE A 22 -4.74 4.77 -1.95
CA ILE A 22 -4.41 5.93 -1.11
C ILE A 22 -2.92 6.25 -1.22
N MET A 23 -2.04 5.25 -1.13
CA MET A 23 -0.60 5.43 -1.27
C MET A 23 -0.24 6.03 -2.63
N ILE A 24 -0.83 5.53 -3.72
CA ILE A 24 -0.60 6.07 -5.07
C ILE A 24 -0.99 7.56 -5.14
N ILE A 25 -2.14 7.94 -4.58
CA ILE A 25 -2.60 9.33 -4.57
C ILE A 25 -1.66 10.20 -3.74
N ILE A 26 -1.25 9.75 -2.55
CA ILE A 26 -0.34 10.49 -1.68
C ILE A 26 1.01 10.67 -2.38
N ASP A 27 1.57 9.61 -2.96
CA ASP A 27 2.87 9.66 -3.65
C ASP A 27 2.82 10.49 -4.93
N TYR A 28 1.66 10.59 -5.58
CA TYR A 28 1.43 11.52 -6.68
C TYR A 28 1.51 12.98 -6.19
N LEU A 29 0.89 13.29 -5.06
CA LEU A 29 0.89 14.65 -4.48
C LEU A 29 2.27 15.04 -3.92
N LEU A 30 2.96 14.10 -3.28
CA LEU A 30 4.33 14.29 -2.75
C LEU A 30 5.38 14.34 -3.86
N GLY A 31 5.12 13.71 -5.00
CA GLY A 31 5.99 13.72 -6.16
C GLY A 31 7.41 13.24 -5.85
N ALA A 32 8.39 14.15 -5.92
CA ALA A 32 9.79 13.85 -5.67
C ALA A 32 10.13 13.62 -4.18
N GLU A 33 9.27 14.03 -3.25
CA GLU A 33 9.50 13.86 -1.81
C GLU A 33 9.35 12.39 -1.37
N ALA A 34 8.63 11.57 -2.14
CA ALA A 34 8.52 10.12 -1.91
C ALA A 34 9.79 9.37 -2.39
N GLU A 35 10.95 9.70 -1.82
CA GLU A 35 12.25 9.23 -2.31
C GLU A 35 12.43 7.71 -2.15
N HIS A 36 11.92 7.12 -1.07
CA HIS A 36 12.22 5.73 -0.73
C HIS A 36 11.39 4.70 -1.51
N LEU A 37 10.08 4.90 -1.57
CA LEU A 37 9.13 3.99 -2.22
C LEU A 37 7.99 4.83 -2.78
N ASN A 38 8.03 5.10 -4.08
CA ASN A 38 7.01 5.89 -4.77
C ASN A 38 6.10 4.97 -5.60
N ALA A 39 4.91 4.68 -5.09
CA ALA A 39 3.91 3.84 -5.72
C ALA A 39 3.41 4.44 -7.05
N TRP A 40 3.25 5.76 -7.13
CA TRP A 40 2.85 6.42 -8.37
C TRP A 40 3.86 6.19 -9.51
N VAL A 41 5.16 6.30 -9.22
CA VAL A 41 6.22 6.06 -10.20
C VAL A 41 6.30 4.58 -10.57
N ILE A 42 6.21 3.68 -9.59
CA ILE A 42 6.21 2.24 -9.83
C ILE A 42 5.06 1.85 -10.77
N VAL A 43 3.84 2.32 -10.48
CA VAL A 43 2.66 2.00 -11.29
C VAL A 43 2.80 2.55 -12.71
N ASN A 44 3.23 3.81 -12.89
CA ASN A 44 3.44 4.36 -14.22
C ASN A 44 4.47 3.56 -15.03
N ARG A 45 5.56 3.14 -14.41
CA ARG A 45 6.57 2.31 -15.08
C ARG A 45 6.08 0.90 -15.41
N LEU A 46 5.21 0.31 -14.58
CA LEU A 46 4.55 -0.96 -14.91
C LEU A 46 3.66 -0.83 -16.16
N PHE A 47 3.04 0.33 -16.36
CA PHE A 47 2.27 0.64 -17.57
C PHE A 47 3.13 1.14 -18.76
N GLY A 48 4.45 1.21 -18.60
CA GLY A 48 5.37 1.69 -19.65
C GLY A 48 5.39 3.21 -19.84
N ASN A 49 4.78 3.97 -18.93
CA ASN A 49 4.77 5.43 -18.99
C ASN A 49 6.07 6.01 -18.42
N ALA A 50 6.58 7.06 -19.07
CA ALA A 50 7.64 7.88 -18.52
C ALA A 50 7.08 8.82 -17.45
N THR A 51 7.76 8.90 -16.31
CA THR A 51 7.44 9.85 -15.24
C THR A 51 8.36 11.05 -15.31
N THR A 52 7.84 12.23 -14.98
CA THR A 52 8.65 13.46 -14.84
C THR A 52 9.52 13.43 -13.57
N ILE A 53 9.21 12.54 -12.64
CA ILE A 53 9.93 12.31 -11.38
C ILE A 53 10.93 11.17 -11.57
N GLY A 54 12.13 11.33 -10.99
CA GLY A 54 13.20 10.33 -11.02
C GLY A 54 12.86 9.03 -10.29
N ASP A 55 13.72 8.03 -10.44
CA ASP A 55 13.50 6.71 -9.82
C ASP A 55 13.60 6.74 -8.30
N SER A 56 12.60 6.16 -7.64
CA SER A 56 12.64 5.94 -6.19
C SER A 56 13.76 4.97 -5.80
N LEU A 57 14.24 5.07 -4.56
CA LEU A 57 15.32 4.25 -4.02
C LEU A 57 15.02 2.75 -4.16
N ALA A 58 13.77 2.34 -3.96
CA ALA A 58 13.32 0.96 -4.15
C ALA A 58 13.56 0.46 -5.58
N ILE A 59 13.22 1.26 -6.59
CA ILE A 59 13.47 0.90 -8.00
C ILE A 59 14.97 0.82 -8.28
N ARG A 60 15.75 1.78 -7.77
CA ARG A 60 17.21 1.82 -7.99
C ARG A 60 17.93 0.62 -7.35
N LYS A 61 17.47 0.15 -6.20
CA LYS A 61 18.10 -0.96 -5.46
C LYS A 61 17.61 -2.35 -5.87
N PHE A 62 16.31 -2.51 -6.12
CA PHE A 62 15.68 -3.82 -6.32
C PHE A 62 15.07 -4.00 -7.71
N GLY A 63 15.18 -2.99 -8.58
CA GLY A 63 14.49 -2.95 -9.87
C GLY A 63 12.98 -2.75 -9.72
N LEU A 64 12.28 -2.65 -10.86
CA LEU A 64 10.84 -2.42 -10.90
C LEU A 64 10.04 -3.55 -10.24
N ALA A 65 10.42 -4.81 -10.49
CA ALA A 65 9.76 -5.98 -9.93
C ALA A 65 9.90 -6.04 -8.40
N GLY A 66 11.11 -5.79 -7.87
CA GLY A 66 11.35 -5.77 -6.43
C GLY A 66 10.63 -4.62 -5.74
N ALA A 67 10.64 -3.43 -6.34
CA ALA A 67 9.89 -2.28 -5.84
C ALA A 67 8.37 -2.54 -5.80
N THR A 68 7.83 -3.19 -6.84
CA THR A 68 6.42 -3.61 -6.89
C THR A 68 6.09 -4.60 -5.79
N PHE A 69 6.95 -5.59 -5.55
CA PHE A 69 6.76 -6.56 -4.47
C PHE A 69 6.75 -5.89 -3.09
N ILE A 70 7.71 -4.99 -2.83
CA ILE A 70 7.79 -4.24 -1.56
C ILE A 70 6.55 -3.37 -1.38
N MET A 71 6.10 -2.68 -2.44
CA MET A 71 4.89 -1.86 -2.43
C MET A 71 3.64 -2.69 -2.07
N LEU A 72 3.45 -3.85 -2.69
CA LEU A 72 2.32 -4.73 -2.41
C LEU A 72 2.38 -5.31 -0.99
N LEU A 73 3.56 -5.72 -0.55
CA LEU A 73 3.76 -6.26 0.79
C LEU A 73 3.47 -5.22 1.88
N ALA A 74 3.97 -3.99 1.71
CA ALA A 74 3.69 -2.89 2.62
C ALA A 74 2.18 -2.60 2.70
N ASN A 75 1.50 -2.52 1.56
CA ASN A 75 0.05 -2.28 1.53
C ASN A 75 -0.77 -3.45 2.09
N ALA A 76 -0.28 -4.69 1.98
CA ALA A 76 -0.91 -5.84 2.62
C ALA A 76 -0.85 -5.74 4.15
N ILE A 77 0.31 -5.33 4.69
CA ILE A 77 0.52 -5.09 6.12
C ILE A 77 -0.38 -3.93 6.58
N PHE A 78 -0.37 -2.79 5.89
CA PHE A 78 -1.22 -1.64 6.25
C PHE A 78 -2.71 -1.95 6.16
N GLY A 79 -3.17 -2.64 5.12
CA GLY A 79 -4.55 -3.07 5.00
C GLY A 79 -4.99 -4.00 6.15
N SER A 80 -4.12 -4.91 6.57
CA SER A 80 -4.36 -5.77 7.74
C SER A 80 -4.41 -4.97 9.04
N LEU A 81 -3.48 -4.04 9.25
CA LEU A 81 -3.45 -3.18 10.44
C LEU A 81 -4.70 -2.29 10.52
N LEU A 82 -5.14 -1.70 9.39
CA LEU A 82 -6.34 -0.89 9.32
C LEU A 82 -7.57 -1.69 9.78
N LEU A 83 -7.73 -2.93 9.31
CA LEU A 83 -8.84 -3.78 9.70
C LEU A 83 -8.83 -4.12 11.19
N GLN A 84 -7.66 -4.35 11.78
CA GLN A 84 -7.56 -4.58 13.23
C GLN A 84 -7.88 -3.31 14.03
N LEU A 85 -7.47 -2.12 13.55
CA LEU A 85 -7.84 -0.85 14.19
C LEU A 85 -9.34 -0.60 14.14
N VAL A 86 -9.98 -0.79 12.97
CA VAL A 86 -11.43 -0.66 12.81
C VAL A 86 -12.16 -1.62 13.77
N ARG A 87 -11.65 -2.85 13.92
CA ARG A 87 -12.23 -3.81 14.87
C ARG A 87 -12.14 -3.32 16.32
N ILE A 88 -10.98 -2.80 16.74
CA ILE A 88 -10.81 -2.26 18.10
C ILE A 88 -11.79 -1.11 18.34
N ILE A 89 -11.95 -0.21 17.37
CA ILE A 89 -12.91 0.90 17.43
C ILE A 89 -14.33 0.37 17.59
N ILE A 90 -14.76 -0.60 16.77
CA ILE A 90 -16.11 -1.18 16.86
C ILE A 90 -16.34 -1.79 18.24
N ILE A 91 -15.38 -2.54 18.77
CA ILE A 91 -15.47 -3.14 20.12
C ILE A 91 -15.60 -2.03 21.16
N PHE A 92 -14.84 -0.95 21.07
CA PHE A 92 -14.90 0.15 22.03
C PHE A 92 -16.24 0.88 22.04
N PHE A 93 -16.87 1.09 20.88
CA PHE A 93 -18.15 1.80 20.79
C PHE A 93 -19.39 0.92 21.00
N HIS A 94 -19.28 -0.40 20.82
CA HIS A 94 -20.38 -1.36 21.00
C HIS A 94 -20.23 -2.23 22.27
N SER A 95 -19.28 -1.91 23.15
CA SER A 95 -19.12 -2.53 24.47
C SER A 95 -19.66 -1.65 25.58
#